data_AF-A0A7J6X4G5-F1
#
_entry.id   AF-A0A7J6X4G5-F1
#
_cell.length_a   1.000
_cell.length_b   1.000
_cell.length_c   1.000
_cell.angle_alpha   90.00
_cell.angle_beta   90.00
_cell.angle_gamma   90.00
#
_symmetry.space_group_name_H-M   'P 1'
#
loop_
_entity.id
_entity.type
_entity.pdbx_description
1 polymer ?
#
loop_
_entity_poly.entity_id
_entity_poly.type
_entity_poly.pdbx_seq_one_letter_code
_entity_poly.pdbx_strand_id
1 'polypeptide(L)'
;MWNLANIILALSSVIWVARFLVKTVAQLGSGKKLVGTTSYMGRIEHLMQCRCDVQRAEDWSKPSVILEAFETRAARMNVACAQNVSKMPNPEEGFSELSTDLVEAAVAHCQLIVVSKFIEKLQQDIAGKGVKEQLQLLCGIYALSLIHKHQGDFLSTGSITAKQASLVNDQLRSYNAQLRPNAVALVDAFNYTDHYLGSVLGRYDGNVYPKLYEEAWKDPLNDSVVPDGYHEYIYPMLKQQLRTARL
;
A
#
# COMPACT_ATOMS: atom_id res chain seq x y z
N MET A 1 1.65 18.82 8.01
CA MET A 1 2.74 19.04 7.05
C MET A 1 3.72 17.90 7.24
N TRP A 2 3.82 16.96 6.28
CA TRP A 2 4.85 15.93 6.35
C TRP A 2 6.20 16.64 6.13
N ASN A 3 7.00 16.78 7.18
CA ASN A 3 8.32 17.38 7.06
C ASN A 3 9.12 16.57 6.02
N LEU A 4 9.83 17.25 5.12
CA LEU A 4 10.80 16.63 4.22
C LEU A 4 11.73 15.65 4.97
N ALA A 5 12.04 15.96 6.23
CA ALA A 5 12.76 15.09 7.14
C ALA A 5 12.10 13.70 7.32
N ASN A 6 10.78 13.59 7.43
CA ASN A 6 10.09 12.30 7.56
C ASN A 6 10.11 11.50 6.25
N ILE A 7 10.06 12.18 5.10
CA ILE A 7 10.20 11.53 3.79
C ILE A 7 11.65 11.04 3.60
N ILE A 8 12.64 11.85 3.96
CA ILE A 8 14.06 11.47 3.94
C ILE A 8 14.34 10.37 4.96
N LEU A 9 13.71 10.37 6.14
CA LEU A 9 13.81 9.30 7.13
C LEU A 9 13.15 8.00 6.66
N ALA A 10 11.99 8.08 6.00
CA ALA A 10 11.34 6.92 5.39
C ALA A 10 12.17 6.35 4.24
N LEU A 11 12.70 7.20 3.36
CA LEU A 11 13.58 6.77 2.27
C LEU A 11 14.91 6.21 2.80
N SER A 12 15.50 6.84 3.82
CA SER A 12 16.75 6.35 4.43
C SER A 12 16.55 5.05 5.20
N SER A 13 15.42 4.84 5.90
CA SER A 13 15.12 3.55 6.53
C SER A 13 14.91 2.43 5.50
N VAL A 14 14.23 2.71 4.38
CA VAL A 14 14.03 1.71 3.32
C VAL A 14 15.36 1.35 2.63
N ILE A 15 16.27 2.29 2.39
CA ILE A 15 17.58 1.96 1.82
C ILE A 15 18.45 1.15 2.80
N TRP A 16 18.32 1.36 4.12
CA TRP A 16 18.97 0.50 5.12
C TRP A 16 18.45 -0.93 5.06
N VAL A 17 17.14 -1.12 4.88
CA VAL A 17 16.54 -2.44 4.64
C VAL A 17 17.11 -3.05 3.35
N ALA A 18 17.19 -2.29 2.26
CA ALA A 18 17.76 -2.79 1.01
C ALA A 18 19.23 -3.24 1.16
N ARG A 19 20.06 -2.44 1.84
CA ARG A 19 21.46 -2.78 2.16
C ARG A 19 21.56 -4.06 3.00
N PHE A 20 20.68 -4.22 3.98
CA PHE A 20 20.58 -5.43 4.79
C PHE A 20 20.20 -6.65 3.94
N LEU A 21 19.25 -6.51 3.02
CA LEU A 21 18.79 -7.59 2.15
C LEU A 21 19.89 -8.02 1.16
N VAL A 22 20.57 -7.08 0.52
CA VAL A 22 21.71 -7.39 -0.38
C VAL A 22 22.82 -8.15 0.36
N LYS A 23 23.17 -7.70 1.58
CA LYS A 23 24.16 -8.39 2.42
C LYS A 23 23.68 -9.80 2.82
N THR A 24 22.39 -9.96 3.08
CA THR A 24 21.79 -11.27 3.40
C THR A 24 21.86 -12.22 2.20
N VAL A 25 21.56 -11.72 1.00
CA VAL A 25 21.68 -12.49 -0.25
C VAL A 25 23.12 -12.95 -0.48
N ALA A 26 24.10 -12.07 -0.25
CA ALA A 26 25.53 -12.42 -0.36
C ALA A 26 25.95 -13.53 0.62
N GLN A 27 25.23 -13.70 1.74
CA GLN A 27 25.49 -14.73 2.74
C GLN A 27 24.81 -16.07 2.46
N LEU A 28 23.95 -16.18 1.44
CA LEU A 28 23.20 -17.41 1.14
C LEU A 28 24.09 -18.64 0.87
N GLY A 29 25.31 -18.44 0.35
CA GLY A 29 26.29 -19.51 0.12
C GLY A 29 27.17 -19.84 1.33
N SER A 30 27.07 -19.10 2.44
CA SER A 30 27.97 -19.22 3.60
C SER A 30 27.57 -20.28 4.63
N GLY A 31 26.46 -21.02 4.39
CA GLY A 31 25.95 -22.04 5.31
C GLY A 31 25.29 -21.51 6.59
N LYS A 32 25.23 -20.18 6.77
CA LYS A 32 24.50 -19.56 7.89
C LYS A 32 22.99 -19.75 7.72
N LYS A 33 22.35 -20.33 8.72
CA LYS A 33 20.90 -20.50 8.75
C LYS A 33 20.23 -19.14 8.91
N LEU A 34 19.50 -18.70 7.89
CA LEU A 34 18.70 -17.48 7.94
C LEU A 34 17.48 -17.70 8.85
N VAL A 35 17.16 -16.69 9.66
CA VAL A 35 16.11 -16.75 10.69
C VAL A 35 15.19 -15.54 10.60
N GLY A 36 13.97 -15.67 11.15
CA GLY A 36 13.00 -14.57 11.19
C GLY A 36 12.44 -14.24 9.81
N THR A 37 12.36 -12.95 9.49
CA THR A 37 11.71 -12.43 8.27
C THR A 37 12.46 -12.77 6.98
N THR A 38 13.74 -13.14 7.05
CA THR A 38 14.55 -13.56 5.89
C THR A 38 14.65 -15.08 5.73
N SER A 39 13.97 -15.85 6.57
CA SER A 39 13.99 -17.33 6.53
C SER A 39 13.55 -17.90 5.18
N TYR A 40 12.64 -17.23 4.47
CA TYR A 40 12.20 -17.62 3.12
C TYR A 40 13.36 -17.67 2.11
N MET A 41 14.38 -16.82 2.28
CA MET A 41 15.57 -16.83 1.42
C MET A 41 16.40 -18.11 1.60
N GLY A 42 16.21 -18.88 2.67
CA GLY A 42 16.82 -20.21 2.80
C GLY A 42 16.33 -21.21 1.74
N ARG A 43 15.18 -20.95 1.11
CA ARG A 43 14.61 -21.75 0.01
C ARG A 43 14.86 -21.12 -1.35
N ILE A 44 15.94 -20.35 -1.51
CA ILE A 44 16.18 -19.55 -2.71
C ILE A 44 16.20 -20.40 -3.98
N GLU A 45 16.78 -21.60 -3.95
CA GLU A 45 16.86 -22.49 -5.12
C GLU A 45 15.46 -22.83 -5.67
N HIS A 46 14.54 -23.17 -4.78
CA HIS A 46 13.14 -23.40 -5.13
C HIS A 46 12.47 -22.12 -5.63
N LEU A 47 12.62 -21.00 -4.90
CA LEU A 47 11.99 -19.73 -5.24
C LEU A 47 12.49 -19.14 -6.56
N MET A 48 13.72 -19.45 -7.00
CA MET A 48 14.24 -19.03 -8.30
C MET A 48 13.66 -19.83 -9.47
N GLN A 49 13.14 -21.03 -9.22
CA GLN A 49 12.63 -21.95 -10.25
C GLN A 49 11.11 -22.16 -10.19
N CYS A 50 10.48 -21.79 -9.08
CA CYS A 50 9.06 -22.01 -8.85
C CYS A 50 8.20 -21.37 -9.95
N ARG A 51 7.09 -22.03 -10.22
CA ARG A 51 6.02 -21.54 -11.07
C ARG A 51 4.73 -21.60 -10.29
N CYS A 52 3.91 -20.59 -10.47
CA CYS A 52 2.61 -20.54 -9.83
C CYS A 52 1.71 -21.61 -10.45
N ASP A 53 1.08 -22.44 -9.62
CA ASP A 53 0.16 -23.51 -10.05
C ASP A 53 -1.31 -23.07 -10.12
N VAL A 54 -1.57 -21.77 -10.05
CA VAL A 54 -2.94 -21.22 -10.11
C VAL A 54 -3.57 -21.53 -11.47
N GLN A 55 -4.77 -22.13 -11.45
CA GLN A 55 -5.56 -22.38 -12.65
C GLN A 55 -6.90 -21.66 -12.63
N ARG A 56 -7.46 -21.43 -11.43
CA ARG A 56 -8.75 -20.78 -11.23
C ARG A 56 -8.64 -19.59 -10.27
N ALA A 57 -9.61 -18.68 -10.32
CA ALA A 57 -9.65 -17.52 -9.43
C ALA A 57 -9.67 -17.93 -7.95
N GLU A 58 -10.34 -19.03 -7.62
CA GLU A 58 -10.44 -19.50 -6.24
C GLU A 58 -9.11 -19.98 -5.65
N ASP A 59 -8.15 -20.39 -6.49
CA ASP A 59 -6.82 -20.83 -6.04
C ASP A 59 -6.04 -19.71 -5.36
N TRP A 60 -6.30 -18.46 -5.74
CA TRP A 60 -5.75 -17.27 -5.07
C TRP A 60 -6.23 -17.11 -3.63
N SER A 61 -7.24 -17.87 -3.19
CA SER A 61 -7.69 -17.89 -1.79
C SER A 61 -6.76 -18.67 -0.87
N LYS A 62 -5.86 -19.50 -1.43
CA LYS A 62 -4.97 -20.36 -0.65
C LYS A 62 -3.82 -19.52 -0.08
N PRO A 63 -3.65 -19.43 1.26
CA PRO A 63 -2.59 -18.62 1.86
C PRO A 63 -1.19 -19.04 1.44
N SER A 64 -0.97 -20.33 1.18
CA SER A 64 0.32 -20.86 0.70
C SER A 64 0.70 -20.31 -0.68
N VAL A 65 -0.26 -20.22 -1.60
CA VAL A 65 -0.06 -19.69 -2.96
C VAL A 65 0.27 -18.20 -2.91
N ILE A 66 -0.45 -17.44 -2.07
CA ILE A 66 -0.17 -16.02 -1.85
C ILE A 66 1.24 -15.86 -1.29
N LEU A 67 1.59 -16.57 -0.21
CA LEU A 67 2.91 -16.46 0.41
C LEU A 67 4.03 -16.79 -0.59
N GLU A 68 3.91 -17.90 -1.32
CA GLU A 68 4.92 -18.30 -2.29
C GLU A 68 5.09 -17.26 -3.41
N ALA A 69 4.01 -16.66 -3.89
CA ALA A 69 4.07 -15.58 -4.87
C ALA A 69 4.86 -14.37 -4.35
N PHE A 70 4.58 -13.92 -3.12
CA PHE A 70 5.28 -12.78 -2.50
C PHE A 70 6.73 -13.11 -2.15
N GLU A 71 7.01 -14.31 -1.63
CA GLU A 71 8.35 -14.80 -1.35
C GLU A 71 9.18 -14.85 -2.64
N THR A 72 8.60 -15.35 -3.72
CA THR A 72 9.23 -15.44 -5.04
C THR A 72 9.57 -14.06 -5.60
N ARG A 73 8.62 -13.12 -5.54
CA ARG A 73 8.83 -11.73 -5.95
C ARG A 73 9.97 -11.10 -5.16
N ALA A 74 9.89 -11.11 -3.83
CA ALA A 74 10.90 -10.49 -2.98
C ALA A 74 12.27 -11.16 -3.17
N ALA A 75 12.34 -12.49 -3.25
CA ALA A 75 13.57 -13.23 -3.47
C ALA A 75 14.24 -12.84 -4.79
N ARG A 76 13.50 -12.95 -5.91
CA ARG A 76 14.06 -12.69 -7.25
C ARG A 76 14.50 -11.23 -7.41
N MET A 77 13.73 -10.26 -6.89
CA MET A 77 14.12 -8.85 -6.90
C MET A 77 15.40 -8.60 -6.09
N ASN A 78 15.49 -9.15 -4.87
CA ASN A 78 16.68 -8.97 -4.03
C ASN A 78 17.92 -9.66 -4.62
N VAL A 79 17.76 -10.84 -5.24
CA VAL A 79 18.86 -11.52 -5.96
C VAL A 79 19.32 -10.70 -7.16
N ALA A 80 18.40 -10.19 -7.97
CA ALA A 80 18.74 -9.36 -9.13
C ALA A 80 19.49 -8.08 -8.70
N CYS A 81 19.01 -7.39 -7.66
CA CYS A 81 19.69 -6.23 -7.09
C CYS A 81 21.09 -6.58 -6.58
N ALA A 82 21.23 -7.66 -5.81
CA ALA A 82 22.53 -8.08 -5.28
C ALA A 82 23.53 -8.42 -6.41
N GLN A 83 23.06 -9.10 -7.47
CA GLN A 83 23.88 -9.40 -8.65
C GLN A 83 24.33 -8.12 -9.36
N ASN A 84 23.42 -7.15 -9.55
CA ASN A 84 23.76 -5.89 -10.22
C ASN A 84 24.72 -5.03 -9.39
N VAL A 85 24.53 -4.96 -8.06
CA VAL A 85 25.49 -4.29 -7.16
C VAL A 85 26.86 -4.97 -7.22
N SER A 86 26.93 -6.30 -7.30
CA SER A 86 28.20 -7.03 -7.36
C SER A 86 29.00 -6.84 -8.66
N LYS A 87 28.34 -6.38 -9.74
CA LYS A 87 29.00 -6.06 -11.02
C LYS A 87 29.70 -4.70 -11.00
N MET A 88 29.37 -3.85 -10.02
CA MET A 88 29.95 -2.51 -9.90
C MET A 88 31.33 -2.58 -9.24
N PRO A 89 32.30 -1.74 -9.65
CA PRO A 89 33.65 -1.74 -9.08
C PRO A 89 33.65 -1.41 -7.57
N ASN A 90 32.73 -0.55 -7.15
CA ASN A 90 32.57 -0.10 -5.78
C ASN A 90 31.14 -0.41 -5.29
N PRO A 91 30.98 -1.15 -4.18
CA PRO A 91 29.66 -1.44 -3.62
C PRO A 91 28.85 -0.19 -3.28
N GLU A 92 29.47 0.88 -2.77
CA GLU A 92 28.75 2.12 -2.40
C GLU A 92 28.23 2.87 -3.63
N GLU A 93 28.99 2.88 -4.73
CA GLU A 93 28.50 3.39 -6.02
C GLU A 93 27.35 2.53 -6.53
N GLY A 94 27.45 1.20 -6.42
CA GLY A 94 26.35 0.30 -6.77
C GLY A 94 25.07 0.55 -5.95
N PHE A 95 25.20 0.83 -4.65
CA PHE A 95 24.05 1.20 -3.81
C PHE A 95 23.44 2.55 -4.19
N SER A 96 24.25 3.51 -4.66
CA SER A 96 23.77 4.83 -5.09
C SER A 96 23.07 4.76 -6.45
N GLU A 97 23.70 4.14 -7.44
CA GLU A 97 23.20 4.02 -8.82
C GLU A 97 21.93 3.17 -8.89
N LEU A 98 21.87 2.06 -8.14
CA LEU A 98 20.72 1.14 -8.12
C LEU A 98 19.74 1.45 -6.99
N SER A 99 19.80 2.67 -6.42
CA SER A 99 19.00 3.05 -5.25
C SER A 99 17.50 2.87 -5.46
N THR A 100 16.99 3.17 -6.66
CA THR A 100 15.58 2.97 -7.02
C THR A 100 15.19 1.49 -6.95
N ASP A 101 15.92 0.62 -7.65
CA ASP A 101 15.66 -0.83 -7.70
C ASP A 101 15.76 -1.46 -6.30
N LEU A 102 16.73 -1.00 -5.52
CA LEU A 102 16.96 -1.41 -4.13
C LEU A 102 15.79 -1.03 -3.22
N VAL A 103 15.26 0.19 -3.38
CA VAL A 103 14.07 0.64 -2.65
C VAL A 103 12.86 -0.21 -3.02
N GLU A 104 12.66 -0.52 -4.30
CA GLU A 104 11.56 -1.38 -4.75
C GLU A 104 11.68 -2.80 -4.20
N ALA A 105 12.87 -3.39 -4.21
CA ALA A 105 13.13 -4.72 -3.63
C ALA A 105 12.91 -4.75 -2.11
N ALA A 106 13.29 -3.67 -1.41
CA ALA A 106 13.02 -3.52 0.01
C ALA A 106 11.53 -3.35 0.30
N VAL A 107 10.80 -2.57 -0.50
CA VAL A 107 9.34 -2.44 -0.39
C VAL A 107 8.65 -3.80 -0.63
N ALA A 108 9.08 -4.57 -1.63
CA ALA A 108 8.55 -5.91 -1.89
C ALA A 108 8.77 -6.85 -0.69
N HIS A 109 9.93 -6.79 -0.04
CA HIS A 109 10.20 -7.53 1.19
C HIS A 109 9.31 -7.09 2.36
N CYS A 110 9.14 -5.78 2.57
CA CYS A 110 8.25 -5.25 3.61
C CYS A 110 6.79 -5.67 3.38
N GLN A 111 6.31 -5.63 2.14
CA GLN A 111 4.97 -6.09 1.77
C GLN A 111 4.78 -7.59 2.06
N LEU A 112 5.78 -8.42 1.73
CA LEU A 112 5.79 -9.84 2.11
C LEU A 112 5.65 -10.03 3.63
N ILE A 113 6.35 -9.24 4.44
CA ILE A 113 6.24 -9.32 5.91
C ILE A 113 4.81 -8.99 6.36
N VAL A 114 4.20 -7.92 5.84
CA VAL A 114 2.84 -7.55 6.24
C VAL A 114 1.85 -8.66 5.87
N VAL A 115 1.94 -9.19 4.63
CA VAL A 115 1.08 -10.30 4.17
C VAL A 115 1.30 -11.55 5.03
N SER A 116 2.54 -11.91 5.33
CA SER A 116 2.83 -13.10 6.15
C SER A 116 2.33 -12.96 7.57
N LYS A 117 2.49 -11.80 8.20
CA LYS A 117 1.96 -11.54 9.54
C LYS A 117 0.44 -11.50 9.58
N PHE A 118 -0.21 -11.02 8.53
CA PHE A 118 -1.67 -11.09 8.44
C PHE A 118 -2.12 -12.56 8.36
N ILE A 119 -1.51 -13.36 7.49
CA ILE A 119 -1.82 -14.80 7.36
C ILE A 119 -1.54 -15.56 8.66
N GLU A 120 -0.40 -15.32 9.32
CA GLU A 120 -0.08 -15.88 10.63
C GLU A 120 -1.14 -15.51 11.68
N LYS A 121 -1.60 -14.25 11.69
CA LYS A 121 -2.64 -13.82 12.62
C LYS A 121 -3.96 -14.56 12.40
N LEU A 122 -4.31 -14.88 11.15
CA LEU A 122 -5.51 -15.65 10.81
C LEU A 122 -5.43 -17.13 11.21
N GLN A 123 -4.24 -17.68 11.45
CA GLN A 123 -4.07 -19.05 11.95
C GLN A 123 -4.40 -19.15 13.44
N GLN A 124 -4.38 -18.04 14.17
CA GLN A 124 -4.74 -18.00 15.59
C GLN A 124 -6.25 -18.20 15.79
N ASP A 125 -6.61 -18.45 17.04
CA ASP A 125 -8.00 -18.44 17.46
C ASP A 125 -8.51 -16.99 17.54
N ILE A 126 -9.60 -16.72 16.84
CA ILE A 126 -10.21 -15.39 16.73
C ILE A 126 -11.66 -15.55 17.14
N ALA A 127 -12.00 -15.00 18.31
CA ALA A 127 -13.34 -15.04 18.84
C ALA A 127 -14.31 -14.20 18.00
N GLY A 128 -15.57 -14.63 17.97
CA GLY A 128 -16.65 -13.93 17.28
C GLY A 128 -17.10 -14.64 16.00
N LYS A 129 -18.42 -14.84 15.89
CA LYS A 129 -19.04 -15.48 14.73
C LYS A 129 -18.81 -14.62 13.48
N GLY A 130 -18.22 -15.20 12.43
CA GLY A 130 -17.96 -14.53 11.16
C GLY A 130 -16.79 -13.52 11.16
N VAL A 131 -16.21 -13.18 12.31
CA VAL A 131 -15.09 -12.21 12.39
C VAL A 131 -13.87 -12.73 11.62
N LYS A 132 -13.51 -14.00 11.84
CA LYS A 132 -12.39 -14.64 11.15
C LYS A 132 -12.59 -14.66 9.63
N GLU A 133 -13.80 -14.89 9.15
CA GLU A 133 -14.16 -14.91 7.73
C GLU A 133 -13.99 -13.50 7.10
N GLN A 134 -14.45 -12.45 7.80
CA GLN A 134 -14.25 -11.07 7.32
C GLN A 134 -12.77 -10.68 7.30
N LEU A 135 -11.99 -11.09 8.31
CA LEU A 135 -10.55 -10.84 8.33
C LEU A 135 -9.80 -11.63 7.24
N GLN A 136 -10.26 -12.84 6.90
CA GLN A 136 -9.74 -13.61 5.76
C GLN A 136 -10.01 -12.89 4.43
N LEU A 137 -11.21 -12.34 4.24
CA LEU A 137 -11.54 -11.52 3.06
C LEU A 137 -10.64 -10.28 2.98
N LEU A 138 -10.44 -9.56 4.08
CA LEU A 138 -9.56 -8.38 4.13
C LEU A 138 -8.11 -8.74 3.82
N CYS A 139 -7.59 -9.85 4.36
CA CYS A 139 -6.25 -10.34 4.05
C CYS A 139 -6.11 -10.69 2.57
N GLY A 140 -7.12 -11.37 2.00
CA GLY A 140 -7.18 -11.67 0.57
C GLY A 140 -7.19 -10.41 -0.29
N ILE A 141 -8.06 -9.43 0.02
CA ILE A 141 -8.14 -8.15 -0.68
C ILE A 141 -6.80 -7.41 -0.60
N TYR A 142 -6.19 -7.34 0.58
CA TYR A 142 -4.89 -6.68 0.75
C TYR A 142 -3.82 -7.33 -0.12
N ALA A 143 -3.64 -8.65 -0.03
CA ALA A 143 -2.62 -9.36 -0.81
C ALA A 143 -2.88 -9.28 -2.32
N LEU A 144 -4.10 -9.53 -2.78
CA LEU A 144 -4.44 -9.50 -4.20
C LEU A 144 -4.39 -8.08 -4.79
N SER A 145 -4.76 -7.06 -4.01
CA SER A 145 -4.61 -5.66 -4.45
C SER A 145 -3.15 -5.26 -4.65
N LEU A 146 -2.23 -5.79 -3.82
CA LEU A 146 -0.79 -5.60 -4.00
C LEU A 146 -0.27 -6.35 -5.23
N ILE A 147 -0.76 -7.57 -5.50
CA ILE A 147 -0.40 -8.30 -6.73
C ILE A 147 -0.87 -7.53 -7.97
N HIS A 148 -2.08 -6.98 -7.94
CA HIS A 148 -2.60 -6.16 -9.04
C HIS A 148 -1.80 -4.85 -9.20
N LYS A 149 -1.50 -4.15 -8.10
CA LYS A 149 -0.75 -2.88 -8.14
C LYS A 149 0.68 -3.06 -8.63
N HIS A 150 1.35 -4.13 -8.23
CA HIS A 150 2.74 -4.43 -8.57
C HIS A 150 2.84 -5.56 -9.60
N GLN A 151 1.87 -5.67 -10.50
CA GLN A 151 1.75 -6.78 -11.44
C GLN A 151 3.00 -6.96 -12.30
N GLY A 152 3.69 -5.86 -12.66
CA GLY A 152 4.96 -5.89 -13.39
C GLY A 152 6.03 -6.71 -12.69
N ASP A 153 6.20 -6.53 -11.38
CA ASP A 153 7.19 -7.25 -10.56
C ASP A 153 6.87 -8.74 -10.49
N PHE A 154 5.58 -9.08 -10.35
CA PHE A 154 5.14 -10.48 -10.29
C PHE A 154 5.31 -11.17 -11.64
N LEU A 155 5.03 -10.49 -12.75
CA LEU A 155 5.24 -11.02 -14.09
C LEU A 155 6.72 -11.11 -14.46
N SER A 156 7.55 -10.14 -14.04
CA SER A 156 9.00 -10.14 -14.31
C SER A 156 9.71 -11.29 -13.62
N THR A 157 9.15 -11.85 -12.55
CA THR A 157 9.63 -13.12 -12.00
C THR A 157 9.59 -14.23 -13.04
N GLY A 158 8.56 -14.30 -13.89
CA GLY A 158 8.26 -15.46 -14.73
C GLY A 158 7.62 -16.63 -13.97
N SER A 159 7.35 -16.48 -12.66
CA SER A 159 6.59 -17.47 -11.87
C SER A 159 5.08 -17.34 -12.11
N ILE A 160 4.58 -16.12 -12.29
CA ILE A 160 3.17 -15.82 -12.56
C ILE A 160 3.01 -15.43 -14.03
N THR A 161 2.00 -16.02 -14.68
CA THR A 161 1.63 -15.70 -16.06
C THR A 161 0.60 -14.57 -16.14
N ALA A 162 0.49 -13.91 -17.29
CA ALA A 162 -0.54 -12.89 -17.54
C ALA A 162 -1.97 -13.43 -17.31
N LYS A 163 -2.22 -14.70 -17.65
CA LYS A 163 -3.51 -15.35 -17.40
C LYS A 163 -3.80 -15.47 -15.90
N GLN A 164 -2.83 -15.92 -15.11
CA GLN A 164 -2.97 -16.02 -13.65
C GLN A 164 -3.14 -14.65 -12.99
N ALA A 165 -2.46 -13.64 -13.51
CA ALA A 165 -2.63 -12.26 -13.04
C ALA A 165 -4.02 -11.70 -13.39
N SER A 166 -4.62 -12.09 -14.52
CA SER A 166 -6.03 -11.78 -14.80
C SER A 166 -6.99 -12.41 -13.77
N LEU A 167 -6.72 -13.65 -13.35
CA LEU A 167 -7.53 -14.33 -12.33
C LEU A 167 -7.48 -13.64 -10.95
N VAL A 168 -6.40 -12.90 -10.66
CA VAL A 168 -6.32 -12.05 -9.45
C VAL A 168 -7.43 -10.99 -9.47
N ASN A 169 -7.68 -10.38 -10.63
CA ASN A 169 -8.70 -9.34 -10.76
C ASN A 169 -10.11 -9.88 -10.57
N ASP A 170 -10.38 -11.07 -11.10
CA ASP A 170 -11.67 -11.75 -10.93
C ASP A 170 -11.92 -12.09 -9.46
N GLN A 171 -10.89 -12.62 -8.79
CA GLN A 171 -10.98 -12.95 -7.37
C GLN A 171 -11.11 -11.70 -6.50
N LEU A 172 -10.37 -10.63 -6.80
CA LEU A 172 -10.47 -9.35 -6.09
C LEU A 172 -11.88 -8.74 -6.23
N ARG A 173 -12.50 -8.85 -7.41
CA ARG A 173 -13.89 -8.41 -7.63
C ARG A 173 -14.87 -9.22 -6.79
N SER A 174 -14.69 -10.54 -6.72
CA SER A 174 -15.49 -11.43 -5.88
C SER A 174 -15.38 -11.06 -4.39
N TYR A 175 -14.16 -10.87 -3.87
CA TYR A 175 -13.96 -10.47 -2.48
C TYR A 175 -14.55 -9.10 -2.16
N ASN A 176 -14.41 -8.11 -3.05
CA ASN A 176 -15.02 -6.80 -2.85
C ASN A 176 -16.56 -6.89 -2.79
N ALA A 177 -17.19 -7.76 -3.60
CA ALA A 177 -18.63 -7.98 -3.54
C ALA A 177 -19.07 -8.62 -2.21
N GLN A 178 -18.29 -9.58 -1.69
CA GLN A 178 -18.55 -10.24 -0.41
C GLN A 178 -18.31 -9.33 0.81
N LEU A 179 -17.30 -8.44 0.74
CA LEU A 179 -16.98 -7.50 1.82
C LEU A 179 -17.98 -6.34 1.90
N ARG A 180 -18.50 -5.89 0.75
CA ARG A 180 -19.41 -4.73 0.63
C ARG A 180 -20.53 -4.66 1.68
N PRO A 181 -21.32 -5.72 1.95
CA PRO A 181 -22.39 -5.66 2.96
C PRO A 181 -21.87 -5.39 4.37
N ASN A 182 -20.63 -5.77 4.69
CA ASN A 182 -20.03 -5.61 6.01
C ASN A 182 -19.11 -4.39 6.11
N ALA A 183 -18.98 -3.58 5.04
CA ALA A 183 -18.01 -2.49 4.98
C ALA A 183 -18.19 -1.45 6.10
N VAL A 184 -19.44 -1.09 6.41
CA VAL A 184 -19.78 -0.15 7.50
C VAL A 184 -19.43 -0.76 8.87
N ALA A 185 -19.85 -2.01 9.12
CA ALA A 185 -19.55 -2.69 10.38
C ALA A 185 -18.03 -2.86 10.63
N LEU A 186 -17.24 -3.03 9.58
CA LEU A 186 -15.78 -3.13 9.68
C LEU A 186 -15.11 -1.81 10.08
N VAL A 187 -15.62 -0.67 9.58
CA VAL A 187 -15.09 0.65 10.00
C VAL A 187 -15.64 1.07 11.36
N ASP A 188 -16.86 0.65 11.70
CA ASP A 188 -17.44 0.86 13.04
C ASP A 188 -16.65 0.09 14.12
N ALA A 189 -16.02 -1.04 13.77
CA ALA A 189 -15.18 -1.81 14.68
C ALA A 189 -13.93 -1.03 15.16
N PHE A 190 -13.53 0.06 14.50
CA PHE A 190 -12.50 0.97 15.02
C PHE A 190 -12.96 1.77 16.24
N ASN A 191 -14.28 1.86 16.46
CA ASN A 191 -14.89 2.52 17.61
C ASN A 191 -14.43 3.97 17.79
N TYR A 192 -14.26 4.69 16.66
CA TYR A 192 -13.95 6.11 16.68
C TYR A 192 -15.20 6.93 16.98
N THR A 193 -15.04 7.94 17.83
CA THR A 193 -16.11 8.91 18.10
C THR A 193 -16.14 9.97 16.99
N ASP A 194 -17.31 10.54 16.72
CA ASP A 194 -17.45 11.67 15.78
C ASP A 194 -16.49 12.83 16.11
N HIS A 195 -16.25 13.07 17.41
CA HIS A 195 -15.32 14.10 17.87
C HIS A 195 -13.87 13.78 17.47
N TYR A 196 -13.44 12.53 17.63
CA TYR A 196 -12.11 12.09 17.23
C TYR A 196 -11.96 12.08 15.70
N LEU A 197 -12.99 11.64 14.98
CA LEU A 197 -13.00 11.54 13.53
C LEU A 197 -13.00 12.93 12.86
N GLY A 198 -13.65 13.92 13.47
CA GLY A 198 -13.59 15.32 13.03
C GLY A 198 -14.08 15.54 11.60
N SER A 199 -14.94 14.66 11.09
CA SER A 199 -15.41 14.68 9.70
C SER A 199 -16.93 14.58 9.63
N VAL A 200 -17.52 15.54 8.94
CA VAL A 200 -18.98 15.62 8.71
C VAL A 200 -19.46 14.50 7.78
N LEU A 201 -18.61 14.08 6.83
CA LEU A 201 -18.95 13.01 5.89
C LEU A 201 -18.92 11.63 6.54
N GLY A 202 -18.09 11.44 7.56
CA GLY A 202 -17.89 10.15 8.24
C GLY A 202 -18.67 10.02 9.54
N ARG A 203 -19.73 10.81 9.74
CA ARG A 203 -20.56 10.74 10.94
C ARG A 203 -21.17 9.36 11.12
N TYR A 204 -21.20 8.91 12.38
CA TYR A 204 -21.76 7.62 12.74
C TYR A 204 -23.25 7.46 12.37
N ASP A 205 -24.03 8.55 12.47
CA ASP A 205 -25.48 8.55 12.17
C ASP A 205 -25.81 8.61 10.67
N GLY A 206 -24.81 8.79 9.80
CA GLY A 206 -25.01 8.96 8.36
C GLY A 206 -25.74 10.26 7.96
N ASN A 207 -25.96 11.19 8.89
CA ASN A 207 -26.69 12.43 8.64
C ASN A 207 -25.78 13.51 8.03
N VAL A 208 -25.30 13.25 6.82
CA VAL A 208 -24.24 14.02 6.17
C VAL A 208 -24.71 15.39 5.68
N TYR A 209 -25.76 15.44 4.85
CA TYR A 209 -26.12 16.67 4.14
C TYR A 209 -26.58 17.82 5.05
N PRO A 210 -27.46 17.59 6.06
CA PRO A 210 -27.85 18.66 6.99
C PRO A 210 -26.64 19.18 7.77
N LYS A 211 -25.73 18.30 8.20
CA LYS A 211 -24.53 18.72 8.94
C LYS A 211 -23.51 19.45 8.07
N LEU A 212 -23.38 19.10 6.78
CA LEU A 212 -22.57 19.88 5.86
C LEU A 212 -23.10 21.32 5.73
N TYR A 213 -24.41 21.47 5.65
CA TYR A 213 -25.05 22.77 5.59
C TYR A 213 -24.81 23.57 6.89
N GLU A 214 -24.99 22.94 8.05
CA GLU A 214 -24.71 23.57 9.35
C GLU A 214 -23.24 23.99 9.51
N GLU A 215 -22.28 23.16 9.07
CA GLU A 215 -20.86 23.53 9.13
C GLU A 215 -20.51 24.65 8.16
N ALA A 216 -21.13 24.69 6.97
CA ALA A 216 -20.90 25.79 6.03
C ALA A 216 -21.30 27.14 6.64
N TRP A 217 -22.41 27.20 7.38
CA TRP A 217 -22.85 28.43 8.05
C TRP A 217 -21.91 28.94 9.14
N LYS A 218 -21.00 28.10 9.66
CA LYS A 218 -20.03 28.52 10.68
C LYS A 218 -18.77 29.14 10.08
N ASP A 219 -18.62 29.11 8.76
CA ASP A 219 -17.49 29.75 8.09
C ASP A 219 -17.58 31.28 8.30
N PRO A 220 -16.52 31.95 8.78
CA PRO A 220 -16.52 33.40 9.00
C PRO A 220 -16.87 34.22 7.75
N LEU A 221 -16.67 33.66 6.55
CA LEU A 221 -17.04 34.33 5.30
C LEU A 221 -18.56 34.47 5.14
N ASN A 222 -19.35 33.70 5.89
CA ASN A 222 -20.81 33.76 5.90
C ASN A 222 -21.37 34.68 7.00
N ASP A 223 -20.52 35.37 7.77
CA ASP A 223 -20.95 36.35 8.78
C ASP A 223 -21.64 37.58 8.15
N SER A 224 -21.30 37.90 6.90
CA SER A 224 -21.91 38.98 6.13
C SER A 224 -22.39 38.52 4.75
N VAL A 225 -23.56 39.00 4.33
CA VAL A 225 -24.10 38.70 2.99
C VAL A 225 -23.30 39.40 1.90
N VAL A 226 -22.73 40.56 2.20
CA VAL A 226 -21.84 41.30 1.31
C VAL A 226 -20.43 41.13 1.85
N PRO A 227 -19.52 40.52 1.07
CA PRO A 227 -18.17 40.23 1.54
C PRO A 227 -17.36 41.52 1.72
N ASP A 228 -16.45 41.50 2.69
CA ASP A 228 -15.46 42.56 2.86
C ASP A 228 -14.61 42.71 1.58
N GLY A 229 -14.35 43.94 1.16
CA GLY A 229 -13.71 44.22 -0.13
C GLY A 229 -14.68 44.39 -1.31
N TYR A 230 -16.00 44.17 -1.11
CA TYR A 230 -16.98 44.38 -2.17
C TYR A 230 -16.95 45.82 -2.69
N HIS A 231 -16.96 46.82 -1.82
CA HIS A 231 -17.03 48.22 -2.23
C HIS A 231 -15.72 48.74 -2.86
N GLU A 232 -14.58 48.21 -2.42
CA GLU A 232 -13.26 48.62 -2.88
C GLU A 232 -12.87 47.96 -4.20
N TYR A 233 -13.19 46.66 -4.37
CA TYR A 233 -12.64 45.84 -5.45
C TYR A 233 -13.70 45.36 -6.44
N ILE A 234 -14.89 44.97 -5.97
CA ILE A 234 -15.93 44.36 -6.81
C ILE A 234 -16.86 45.42 -7.42
N TYR A 235 -17.33 46.35 -6.60
CA TYR A 235 -18.28 47.39 -6.98
C TYR A 235 -17.73 48.31 -8.09
N PRO A 236 -16.47 48.80 -8.05
CA PRO A 236 -15.92 49.64 -9.11
C PRO A 236 -15.72 48.88 -10.43
N MET A 237 -15.43 47.57 -10.37
CA MET A 237 -15.36 46.70 -11.56
C MET A 237 -16.73 46.54 -12.21
N LEU A 238 -17.75 46.21 -11.43
CA LEU A 238 -19.13 46.04 -11.93
C LEU A 238 -19.70 47.34 -12.53
N LYS A 239 -19.31 48.50 -12.00
CA LYS A 239 -19.74 49.81 -12.49
C LYS A 239 -18.83 50.42 -13.56
N GLN A 240 -17.79 49.69 -14.03
CA GLN A 240 -16.80 50.19 -14.99
C GLN A 240 -16.16 51.53 -14.57
N GLN A 241 -16.03 51.76 -13.25
CA GLN A 241 -15.45 52.97 -12.67
C GLN A 241 -13.92 52.90 -12.55
N LEU A 242 -13.34 51.76 -12.92
CA LEU A 242 -11.90 51.64 -13.09
C LEU A 242 -11.47 52.49 -14.28
N ARG A 243 -10.85 53.64 -13.98
CA ARG A 243 -10.15 54.41 -15.01
C ARG A 243 -9.03 53.51 -15.55
N THR A 244 -9.14 53.10 -16.81
CA THR A 244 -8.00 52.56 -17.55
C THR A 244 -6.92 53.64 -17.47
N ALA A 245 -5.81 53.34 -16.80
CA ALA A 245 -4.63 54.18 -16.92
C ALA A 245 -4.25 54.19 -18.40
N ARG A 246 -4.54 55.29 -19.09
CA ARG A 246 -3.97 55.55 -20.42
C ARG A 246 -2.48 55.74 -20.19
N LEU A 247 -1.69 54.77 -20.68
CA LEU A 247 -0.26 54.95 -20.94
C LEU A 247 -0.04 56.11 -21.90
#